data_AF-A0A2N1NFY7-F1
#
_entry.id   AF-A0A2N1NFY7-F1
#
_cell.length_a   1.000
_cell.length_b   1.000
_cell.length_c   1.000
_cell.angle_alpha   90.00
_cell.angle_beta   90.00
_cell.angle_gamma   90.00
#
_symmetry.space_group_name_H-M   'P 1'
#
loop_
_entity.id
_entity.type
_entity.pdbx_description
1 polymer ?
#
loop_
_entity_poly.entity_id
_entity_poly.type
_entity_poly.pdbx_seq_one_letter_code
_entity_poly.pdbx_strand_id
1 'polypeptide(L)'
;MVYYFYNGSLDSGLNFDALMGLFSEADMCQIEDLIEIVANKIVEMISNDNWHEILLMGWQSNNNNLKKAGLKFVHENWLNIKDTENMKFIIENLNVEWMEELMSVRFFGISNY
;
A
#
# COMPACT_ATOMS: atom_id res chain seq x y z
N MET A 1 -3.43 -3.45 -18.05
CA MET A 1 -4.87 -3.16 -18.21
C MET A 1 -5.54 -3.93 -19.36
N VAL A 2 -4.98 -3.92 -20.58
CA VAL A 2 -5.55 -4.60 -21.75
C VAL A 2 -5.87 -6.08 -21.49
N TYR A 3 -4.92 -6.84 -20.92
CA TYR A 3 -5.13 -8.26 -20.60
C TYR A 3 -6.37 -8.50 -19.73
N TYR A 4 -6.60 -7.66 -18.72
CA TYR A 4 -7.77 -7.75 -17.85
C TYR A 4 -9.09 -7.58 -18.61
N PHE A 5 -9.16 -6.60 -19.51
CA PHE A 5 -10.38 -6.39 -20.30
C PHE A 5 -10.70 -7.53 -21.27
N TYR A 6 -9.68 -8.22 -21.78
CA TYR A 6 -9.87 -9.37 -22.65
C TYR A 6 -10.20 -10.65 -21.89
N ASN A 7 -9.59 -10.87 -20.72
CA ASN A 7 -9.60 -12.17 -20.04
C ASN A 7 -10.37 -12.17 -18.71
N GLY A 8 -10.85 -11.02 -18.24
CA GLY A 8 -11.55 -10.86 -16.96
C GLY A 8 -10.71 -11.16 -15.72
N SER A 9 -9.38 -11.24 -15.86
CA SER A 9 -8.46 -11.61 -14.76
C SER A 9 -7.10 -10.94 -14.92
N LEU A 10 -6.35 -10.85 -13.84
CA LEU A 10 -4.95 -10.38 -13.88
C LEU A 10 -4.05 -11.44 -14.53
N ASP A 11 -3.01 -10.96 -15.22
CA ASP A 11 -1.91 -11.83 -15.64
C ASP A 11 -1.16 -12.33 -14.40
N SER A 12 -0.95 -13.65 -14.31
CA SER A 12 -0.31 -14.29 -13.15
C SER A 12 1.20 -13.99 -13.05
N GLY A 13 1.81 -13.47 -14.11
CA GLY A 13 3.23 -13.12 -14.16
C GLY A 13 3.58 -11.69 -13.73
N LEU A 14 2.60 -10.89 -13.26
CA LEU A 14 2.86 -9.51 -12.87
C LEU A 14 3.72 -9.43 -11.61
N ASN A 15 4.83 -8.71 -11.71
CA ASN A 15 5.67 -8.36 -10.57
C ASN A 15 5.12 -7.13 -9.83
N PHE A 16 5.75 -6.77 -8.71
CA PHE A 16 5.31 -5.67 -7.85
C PHE A 16 5.20 -4.34 -8.61
N ASP A 17 6.25 -3.95 -9.34
CA ASP A 17 6.27 -2.69 -10.10
C ASP A 17 5.18 -2.63 -11.16
N ALA A 18 4.93 -3.75 -11.85
CA ALA A 18 3.87 -3.84 -12.85
C ALA A 18 2.48 -3.73 -12.21
N LEU A 19 2.29 -4.27 -10.99
CA LEU A 19 1.04 -4.12 -10.24
C LEU A 19 0.85 -2.68 -9.76
N MET A 20 1.90 -2.01 -9.28
CA MET A 20 1.86 -0.59 -8.89
C MET A 20 1.44 0.28 -10.08
N GLY A 21 2.07 0.10 -11.24
CA GLY A 21 1.71 0.80 -12.48
C GLY A 21 0.27 0.51 -12.90
N LEU A 22 -0.15 -0.76 -12.85
CA LEU A 22 -1.51 -1.16 -13.20
C LEU A 22 -2.55 -0.54 -12.26
N PHE A 23 -2.27 -0.46 -10.96
CA PHE A 23 -3.15 0.20 -10.02
C PHE A 23 -3.28 1.67 -10.38
N SER A 24 -2.17 2.38 -10.59
CA SER A 24 -2.22 3.82 -10.93
C SER A 24 -3.02 4.07 -12.21
N GLU A 25 -2.85 3.23 -13.24
CA GLU A 25 -3.66 3.31 -14.45
C GLU A 25 -5.16 3.05 -14.15
N ALA A 26 -5.47 2.01 -13.37
CA ALA A 26 -6.84 1.66 -13.01
C ALA A 26 -7.54 2.76 -12.21
N ASP A 27 -6.82 3.38 -11.27
CA ASP A 27 -7.26 4.50 -10.46
C ASP A 27 -7.54 5.74 -11.31
N MET A 28 -6.62 6.10 -12.22
CA MET A 28 -6.82 7.19 -13.18
C MET A 28 -8.04 6.97 -14.08
N CYS A 29 -8.30 5.72 -14.46
CA CYS A 29 -9.46 5.36 -15.28
C CYS A 29 -10.75 5.08 -14.47
N GLN A 30 -10.68 5.15 -13.13
CA GLN A 30 -11.80 4.87 -12.22
C GLN A 30 -12.44 3.49 -12.43
N ILE A 31 -11.62 2.46 -12.65
CA ILE A 31 -12.08 1.08 -12.83
C ILE A 31 -12.05 0.37 -11.47
N GLU A 32 -13.08 0.62 -10.65
CA GLU A 32 -13.15 0.22 -9.23
C GLU A 32 -12.83 -1.27 -9.00
N ASP A 33 -13.43 -2.18 -9.78
CA ASP A 33 -13.18 -3.62 -9.68
C ASP A 33 -11.69 -3.95 -9.86
N LEU A 34 -11.03 -3.31 -10.82
CA LEU A 34 -9.62 -3.56 -11.11
C LEU A 34 -8.73 -2.96 -10.01
N ILE A 35 -9.08 -1.77 -9.50
CA ILE A 35 -8.39 -1.15 -8.36
C ILE A 35 -8.40 -2.11 -7.16
N GLU A 36 -9.54 -2.71 -6.85
CA GLU A 36 -9.68 -3.63 -5.72
C GLU A 36 -8.86 -4.91 -5.93
N ILE A 37 -8.98 -5.54 -7.10
CA ILE A 37 -8.25 -6.78 -7.41
C ILE A 37 -6.74 -6.56 -7.35
N VAL A 38 -6.24 -5.46 -7.92
CA VAL A 38 -4.81 -5.14 -7.93
C VAL A 38 -4.34 -4.77 -6.52
N ALA A 39 -5.11 -4.00 -5.76
CA ALA A 39 -4.78 -3.67 -4.38
C ALA A 39 -4.59 -4.92 -3.52
N ASN A 40 -5.52 -5.89 -3.63
CA ASN A 40 -5.41 -7.17 -2.93
C ASN A 40 -4.12 -7.90 -3.29
N LYS A 41 -3.77 -7.93 -4.59
CA LYS A 41 -2.54 -8.58 -5.04
C LYS A 41 -1.27 -7.89 -4.52
N ILE A 42 -1.26 -6.56 -4.48
CA ILE A 42 -0.16 -5.76 -3.92
C ILE A 42 0.01 -6.06 -2.42
N VAL A 43 -1.10 -6.12 -1.66
CA VAL A 43 -1.07 -6.45 -0.22
C VAL A 43 -0.48 -7.83 0.04
N GLU A 44 -0.79 -8.83 -0.80
CA GLU A 44 -0.19 -10.17 -0.69
C GLU A 44 1.33 -10.18 -0.85
N MET A 45 1.91 -9.15 -1.48
CA MET A 45 3.35 -9.03 -1.75
C MET A 45 4.09 -8.17 -0.72
N ILE A 46 3.43 -7.76 0.37
CA ILE A 46 4.05 -6.91 1.40
C ILE A 46 5.26 -7.57 2.06
N SER A 47 6.32 -6.79 2.25
CA SER A 47 7.61 -7.23 2.78
C SER A 47 8.40 -6.07 3.39
N ASN A 48 9.56 -6.37 3.97
CA ASN A 48 10.47 -5.34 4.50
C ASN A 48 10.94 -4.34 3.42
N ASP A 49 10.98 -4.78 2.17
CA ASP A 49 11.52 -3.99 1.07
C ASP A 49 10.48 -2.99 0.52
N ASN A 50 9.18 -3.31 0.57
CA ASN A 50 8.14 -2.56 -0.14
C ASN A 50 6.96 -2.05 0.72
N TRP A 51 6.91 -2.34 2.03
CA TRP A 51 5.79 -1.90 2.89
C TRP A 51 5.56 -0.38 2.85
N HIS A 52 6.63 0.40 2.71
CA HIS A 52 6.60 1.85 2.74
C HIS A 52 5.94 2.42 1.47
N GLU A 53 6.23 1.84 0.31
CA GLU A 53 5.59 2.20 -0.96
C GLU A 53 4.10 1.85 -0.94
N ILE A 54 3.75 0.66 -0.45
CA ILE A 54 2.35 0.23 -0.28
C ILE A 54 1.58 1.18 0.63
N LEU A 55 2.19 1.57 1.75
CA LEU A 55 1.57 2.49 2.70
C LEU A 55 1.36 3.89 2.10
N LEU A 56 2.40 4.44 1.45
CA LEU A 56 2.33 5.74 0.79
C LEU A 56 1.26 5.77 -0.30
N MET A 57 1.18 4.71 -1.09
CA MET A 57 0.17 4.54 -2.11
C MET A 57 -1.25 4.47 -1.52
N GLY A 58 -1.45 3.74 -0.42
CA GLY A 58 -2.74 3.68 0.27
C GLY A 58 -3.19 5.04 0.79
N TRP A 59 -2.26 5.85 1.29
CA TRP A 59 -2.53 7.24 1.68
C TRP A 59 -2.87 8.15 0.49
N GLN A 60 -2.08 8.09 -0.59
CA GLN A 60 -2.26 8.96 -1.76
C GLN A 60 -3.55 8.66 -2.54
N SER A 61 -3.94 7.39 -2.62
CA SER A 61 -5.13 6.94 -3.34
C SER A 61 -6.39 6.86 -2.46
N ASN A 62 -6.29 7.16 -1.17
CA ASN A 62 -7.35 6.86 -0.18
C ASN A 62 -7.80 5.37 -0.21
N ASN A 63 -6.95 4.46 -0.68
CA ASN A 63 -7.24 3.04 -0.69
C ASN A 63 -7.01 2.45 0.71
N ASN A 64 -8.11 2.22 1.42
CA ASN A 64 -8.08 1.72 2.79
C ASN A 64 -7.43 0.34 2.93
N ASN A 65 -7.49 -0.51 1.90
CA ASN A 65 -6.89 -1.85 1.97
C ASN A 65 -5.35 -1.77 2.00
N LEU A 66 -4.77 -1.02 1.06
CA LEU A 66 -3.33 -0.75 1.01
C LEU A 66 -2.85 -0.04 2.28
N LYS A 67 -3.58 0.99 2.71
CA LYS A 67 -3.26 1.76 3.92
C LYS A 67 -3.26 0.87 5.16
N LYS A 68 -4.31 0.08 5.38
CA LYS A 68 -4.40 -0.84 6.53
C LYS A 68 -3.31 -1.89 6.50
N ALA A 69 -2.99 -2.45 5.33
CA ALA A 69 -1.92 -3.43 5.19
C ALA A 69 -0.55 -2.84 5.58
N GLY A 70 -0.23 -1.64 5.07
CA GLY A 70 1.01 -0.94 5.39
C GLY A 70 1.11 -0.59 6.88
N LEU A 71 0.06 0.01 7.46
CA LEU A 71 0.01 0.35 8.89
C LEU A 71 0.11 -0.90 9.77
N LYS A 72 -0.54 -1.99 9.38
CA LYS A 72 -0.45 -3.27 10.08
C LYS A 72 0.97 -3.80 10.08
N PHE A 73 1.63 -3.78 8.93
CA PHE A 73 3.03 -4.19 8.81
C PHE A 73 3.94 -3.35 9.71
N VAL A 74 3.72 -2.02 9.75
CA VAL A 74 4.45 -1.12 10.64
C VAL A 74 4.27 -1.49 12.11
N HIS A 75 3.04 -1.73 12.54
CA HIS A 75 2.74 -2.11 13.92
C HIS A 75 3.46 -3.40 14.31
N GLU A 76 3.34 -4.44 13.47
CA GLU A 76 3.88 -5.77 13.75
C GLU A 76 5.42 -5.82 13.68
N ASN A 77 6.04 -4.94 12.89
CA ASN A 77 7.50 -4.95 12.65
C ASN A 77 8.23 -3.72 13.20
N TRP A 78 7.56 -2.90 14.01
CA TRP A 78 8.05 -1.58 14.45
C TRP A 78 9.52 -1.57 14.88
N LEU A 79 9.90 -2.49 15.77
CA LEU A 79 11.26 -2.56 16.31
C LEU A 79 12.33 -2.83 15.25
N ASN A 80 11.97 -3.51 14.16
CA ASN A 80 12.88 -3.87 13.07
C ASN A 80 12.99 -2.76 12.03
N ILE A 81 11.92 -2.01 11.80
CA ILE A 81 11.85 -1.04 10.70
C ILE A 81 12.10 0.40 11.13
N LYS A 82 11.97 0.75 12.41
CA LYS A 82 11.99 2.14 12.91
C LYS A 82 13.25 2.94 12.55
N ASP A 83 14.39 2.27 12.39
CA ASP A 83 15.67 2.91 12.11
C ASP A 83 16.14 2.65 10.66
N THR A 84 15.25 2.21 9.77
CA THR A 84 15.56 1.90 8.38
C THR A 84 15.42 3.12 7.46
N GLU A 85 16.10 3.12 6.32
CA GLU A 85 15.92 4.15 5.28
C GLU A 85 14.47 4.23 4.79
N ASN A 86 13.74 3.11 4.75
CA ASN A 86 12.32 3.09 4.39
C ASN A 86 11.46 3.89 5.38
N MET A 87 11.74 3.78 6.69
CA MET A 87 11.03 4.58 7.70
C MET A 87 11.42 6.06 7.62
N LYS A 88 12.70 6.35 7.41
CA LYS A 88 13.17 7.73 7.24
C LYS A 88 12.54 8.38 6.02
N PHE A 89 12.48 7.67 4.89
CA PHE A 89 11.79 8.10 3.68
C PHE A 89 10.33 8.46 3.96
N ILE A 90 9.59 7.60 4.68
CA ILE A 90 8.22 7.90 5.08
C ILE A 90 8.16 9.20 5.88
N ILE A 91 8.91 9.30 6.98
CA ILE A 91 8.89 10.48 7.87
C ILE A 91 9.19 11.78 7.11
N GLU A 92 10.10 11.76 6.14
CA GLU A 92 10.46 12.92 5.32
C GLU A 92 9.37 13.32 4.29
N ASN A 93 8.49 12.40 3.92
CA ASN A 93 7.46 12.61 2.88
C ASN A 93 6.03 12.65 3.43
N LEU A 94 5.84 12.54 4.75
CA LEU A 94 4.53 12.58 5.38
C LEU A 94 4.00 14.00 5.59
N ASN A 95 2.70 14.17 5.36
CA ASN A 95 1.97 15.30 5.93
C ASN A 95 1.64 15.04 7.42
N VAL A 96 1.14 16.07 8.11
CA VAL A 96 0.85 15.99 9.55
C VAL A 96 -0.20 14.91 9.86
N GLU A 97 -1.26 14.80 9.07
CA GLU A 97 -2.35 13.84 9.29
C GLU A 97 -1.85 12.39 9.21
N TRP A 98 -1.07 12.05 8.18
CA TRP A 98 -0.52 10.72 8.00
C TRP A 98 0.54 10.39 9.06
N MET A 99 1.28 11.40 9.52
CA MET A 99 2.21 11.24 10.66
C MET A 99 1.45 10.93 11.95
N GLU A 100 0.34 11.62 12.22
CA GLU A 100 -0.53 11.34 13.36
C GLU A 100 -1.11 9.92 13.29
N GLU A 101 -1.56 9.48 12.11
CA GLU A 101 -2.07 8.11 11.89
C GLU A 101 -0.98 7.05 12.13
N LEU A 102 0.23 7.25 11.57
CA LEU A 102 1.37 6.37 11.78
C LEU A 102 1.73 6.23 13.27
N MET A 103 1.78 7.37 13.98
CA MET A 103 2.08 7.39 15.41
C MET A 103 0.95 6.78 16.26
N SER A 104 -0.30 7.01 15.88
CA SER A 104 -1.48 6.41 16.52
C SER A 104 -1.41 4.88 16.47
N VAL A 105 -1.12 4.30 15.30
CA VAL A 105 -1.00 2.85 15.11
C VAL A 105 0.14 2.26 15.95
N ARG A 106 1.25 2.99 16.13
CA ARG A 106 2.33 2.58 17.03
C ARG A 106 1.86 2.45 18.48
N PHE A 107 1.14 3.45 19.00
CA PHE A 107 0.78 3.51 20.41
C PHE A 107 -0.46 2.69 20.76
N PHE A 108 -1.42 2.56 19.85
CA PHE A 108 -2.75 2.01 20.11
C PHE A 108 -3.11 0.79 19.25
N GLY A 109 -2.25 0.41 18.29
CA GLY A 109 -2.54 -0.64 17.32
C GLY A 109 -3.55 -0.22 16.25
N ILE A 110 -3.95 -1.18 15.41
CA ILE A 110 -4.82 -0.94 14.23
C ILE A 110 -6.30 -0.92 14.62
N SER A 111 -6.65 -1.18 15.89
CA SER A 111 -8.01 -1.38 16.41
C SER A 111 -8.99 -0.21 16.17
N ASN A 112 -8.51 0.92 15.66
CA ASN A 112 -9.26 2.17 15.51
C ASN A 112 -9.51 2.58 14.03
N TYR A 113 -9.19 1.74 13.03
CA TYR A 113 -9.30 2.10 11.60
C TYR A 113 -9.94 1.01 10.73
#